data_AF-J2X659-F1
#
_entry.id   AF-J2X659-F1
#
_cell.length_a   1.000
_cell.length_b   1.000
_cell.length_c   1.000
_cell.angle_alpha   90.00
_cell.angle_beta   90.00
_cell.angle_gamma   90.00
#
_symmetry.space_group_name_H-M   'P 1'
#
loop_
_entity.id
_entity.type
_entity.pdbx_description
1 polymer ?
#
loop_
_entity_poly.entity_id
_entity_poly.type
_entity_poly.pdbx_seq_one_letter_code
_entity_poly.pdbx_strand_id
1 'polypeptide(L)'
;PLPLAGDRRAWSLTTLGAVARGDALDSRLSVELSAQDGLYDISLRNQGNLDTAWPERVTLAVQGCEGVDALAGYALQQSPDLLTFTRLGDGRIAAGGQRAVGWARCTKIDQGGSNVHP
;
A
#
# COMPACT_ATOMS: atom_id res chain seq x y z
N PRO A 1 11.81 -26.09 -1.54
CA PRO A 1 10.52 -25.77 -2.20
C PRO A 1 10.51 -24.33 -2.74
N LEU A 2 10.10 -24.14 -4.00
CA LEU A 2 9.89 -22.80 -4.57
C LEU A 2 8.53 -22.26 -4.09
N PRO A 3 8.44 -20.97 -3.70
CA PRO A 3 7.19 -20.37 -3.27
C PRO A 3 6.23 -20.25 -4.44
N LEU A 4 4.97 -20.60 -4.18
CA LEU A 4 3.87 -20.37 -5.12
C LEU A 4 3.33 -18.95 -4.95
N ALA A 5 2.63 -18.45 -5.97
CA ALA A 5 1.92 -17.18 -5.87
C ALA A 5 0.94 -17.22 -4.68
N GLY A 6 1.08 -16.26 -3.76
CA GLY A 6 0.24 -16.16 -2.56
C GLY A 6 0.76 -16.95 -1.34
N ASP A 7 1.91 -17.61 -1.41
CA ASP A 7 2.48 -18.28 -0.25
C ASP A 7 2.94 -17.26 0.80
N ARG A 8 2.22 -17.20 1.94
CA ARG A 8 2.46 -16.20 2.99
C ARG A 8 3.66 -16.56 3.87
N ARG A 9 4.12 -17.81 3.84
CA ARG A 9 5.20 -18.31 4.72
C ARG A 9 6.59 -18.23 4.11
N ALA A 10 6.69 -18.20 2.78
CA ALA A 10 7.94 -18.07 2.06
C ALA A 10 8.01 -16.70 1.38
N TRP A 11 9.21 -16.15 1.22
CA TRP A 11 9.42 -14.93 0.42
C TRP A 11 8.88 -15.10 -1.01
N SER A 12 8.50 -14.02 -1.68
CA SER A 12 8.17 -14.06 -3.10
C SER A 12 9.36 -14.55 -3.94
N LEU A 13 9.08 -15.06 -5.15
CA LEU A 13 10.12 -15.49 -6.10
C LEU A 13 11.12 -14.37 -6.42
N THR A 14 10.64 -13.13 -6.52
CA THR A 14 11.50 -11.95 -6.74
C THR A 14 12.49 -11.77 -5.60
N THR A 15 11.99 -11.79 -4.36
CA THR A 15 12.83 -11.66 -3.16
C THR A 15 13.81 -12.82 -3.02
N LEU A 16 13.36 -14.07 -3.23
CA LEU A 16 14.26 -15.23 -3.20
C LEU A 16 15.36 -15.12 -4.26
N GLY A 17 15.02 -14.69 -5.47
CA GLY A 17 15.98 -14.51 -6.54
C GLY A 17 17.05 -13.48 -6.19
N ALA A 18 16.65 -12.35 -5.60
CA ALA A 18 17.57 -11.31 -5.15
C ALA A 18 18.52 -11.81 -4.06
N VAL A 19 17.99 -12.53 -3.05
CA VAL A 19 18.80 -13.14 -1.99
C VAL A 19 19.78 -14.16 -2.55
N ALA A 20 19.34 -15.05 -3.44
CA ALA A 20 20.17 -16.09 -4.02
C ALA A 20 21.34 -15.53 -4.86
N ARG A 21 21.16 -14.35 -5.46
CA ARG A 21 22.22 -13.63 -6.21
C ARG A 21 23.10 -12.75 -5.33
N GLY A 22 22.72 -12.50 -4.07
CA GLY A 22 23.40 -11.55 -3.20
C GLY A 22 23.14 -10.09 -3.58
N ASP A 23 22.00 -9.80 -4.22
CA ASP A 23 21.62 -8.44 -4.58
C ASP A 23 21.35 -7.62 -3.30
N ALA A 24 21.62 -6.32 -3.34
CA ALA A 24 21.19 -5.41 -2.28
C ALA A 24 19.65 -5.43 -2.19
N LEU A 25 19.13 -5.70 -1.00
CA LEU A 25 17.71 -5.78 -0.75
C LEU A 25 17.15 -4.40 -0.41
N ASP A 26 16.05 -4.06 -1.05
CA ASP A 26 15.41 -2.76 -0.92
C ASP A 26 13.89 -2.92 -0.97
N SER A 27 13.23 -2.35 0.04
CA SER A 27 11.77 -2.23 0.13
C SER A 27 11.36 -0.80 -0.17
N ARG A 28 10.62 -0.59 -1.26
CA ARG A 28 10.11 0.73 -1.65
C ARG A 28 8.61 0.66 -1.87
N LEU A 29 7.87 1.24 -0.93
CA LEU A 29 6.43 1.40 -1.05
C LEU A 29 6.09 2.76 -1.66
N SER A 30 5.12 2.76 -2.54
CA SER A 30 4.53 3.95 -3.17
C SER A 30 3.02 3.87 -3.07
N VAL A 31 2.37 5.02 -2.88
CA VAL A 31 0.91 5.13 -3.01
C VAL A 31 0.58 5.31 -4.48
N GLU A 32 -0.31 4.48 -4.98
CA GLU A 32 -0.91 4.62 -6.31
C GLU A 32 -2.39 4.97 -6.16
N LEU A 33 -2.80 6.04 -6.82
CA LEU A 33 -4.20 6.44 -6.91
C LEU A 33 -4.68 6.27 -8.34
N SER A 34 -5.81 5.58 -8.51
CA SER A 34 -6.53 5.54 -9.77
C SER A 34 -7.80 6.35 -9.62
N ALA A 35 -7.95 7.41 -10.41
CA ALA A 35 -9.10 8.31 -10.34
C ALA A 35 -10.09 8.03 -11.47
N GLN A 36 -11.36 7.87 -11.12
CA GLN A 36 -12.47 7.76 -12.06
C GLN A 36 -13.69 8.50 -11.52
N ASP A 37 -14.11 9.57 -12.21
CA ASP A 37 -15.31 10.36 -11.86
C ASP A 37 -15.36 10.80 -10.38
N GLY A 38 -14.24 11.32 -9.87
CA GLY A 38 -14.08 11.80 -8.50
C GLY A 38 -13.97 10.70 -7.44
N LEU A 39 -14.02 9.43 -7.84
CA LEU A 39 -13.67 8.28 -7.02
C LEU A 39 -12.18 7.95 -7.21
N TYR A 40 -11.47 7.75 -6.11
CA TYR A 40 -10.06 7.39 -6.08
C TYR A 40 -9.91 6.02 -5.45
N ASP A 41 -9.43 5.04 -6.21
CA ASP A 41 -8.94 3.79 -5.65
C ASP A 41 -7.53 4.00 -5.12
N ILE A 42 -7.31 3.63 -3.86
CA ILE A 42 -6.05 3.83 -3.15
C ILE A 42 -5.37 2.48 -2.99
N SER A 43 -4.15 2.37 -3.48
CA SER A 43 -3.35 1.16 -3.32
C SER A 43 -1.90 1.46 -3.02
N LEU A 44 -1.22 0.48 -2.43
CA LEU A 44 0.23 0.49 -2.21
C LEU A 44 0.89 -0.44 -3.21
N ARG A 45 1.96 0.02 -3.84
CA ARG A 45 2.81 -0.79 -4.70
C ARG A 45 4.21 -0.90 -4.13
N ASN A 46 4.68 -2.14 -3.99
CA ASN A 46 6.07 -2.42 -3.64
C ASN A 46 6.90 -2.46 -4.92
N GLN A 47 7.68 -1.41 -5.16
CA GLN A 47 8.58 -1.27 -6.30
C GLN A 47 9.99 -1.84 -6.01
N GLY A 48 10.21 -2.32 -4.80
CA GLY A 48 11.46 -2.93 -4.37
C GLY A 48 11.61 -4.40 -4.78
N ASN A 49 12.77 -4.97 -4.47
CA ASN A 49 13.07 -6.39 -4.63
C ASN A 49 12.92 -7.18 -3.32
N LEU A 50 12.53 -6.52 -2.22
CA LEU A 50 12.28 -7.13 -0.93
C LEU A 50 10.79 -7.07 -0.59
N ASP A 51 10.22 -8.23 -0.24
CA ASP A 51 8.87 -8.32 0.33
C ASP A 51 8.77 -7.42 1.57
N THR A 52 7.71 -6.62 1.67
CA THR A 52 7.56 -5.62 2.74
C THR A 52 6.32 -5.92 3.57
N ALA A 53 6.40 -5.71 4.88
CA ALA A 53 5.20 -5.75 5.73
C ALA A 53 4.17 -4.69 5.27
N TRP A 54 2.92 -4.84 5.68
CA TRP A 54 1.97 -3.75 5.52
C TRP A 54 2.42 -2.57 6.37
N PRO A 55 2.47 -1.35 5.81
CA PRO A 55 2.84 -0.17 6.57
C PRO A 55 1.88 0.03 7.73
N GLU A 56 2.40 0.48 8.87
CA GLU A 56 1.59 0.82 10.03
C GLU A 56 0.53 1.85 9.71
N ARG A 57 0.91 2.85 8.92
CA ARG A 57 0.04 3.98 8.60
C ARG A 57 0.27 4.49 7.19
N VAL A 58 -0.82 4.77 6.49
CA VAL A 58 -0.82 5.54 5.24
C VAL A 58 -1.63 6.80 5.45
N THR A 59 -1.08 7.96 5.13
CA THR A 59 -1.79 9.23 5.20
C THR A 59 -1.93 9.83 3.81
N LEU A 60 -3.11 10.35 3.50
CA LEU A 60 -3.39 11.05 2.25
C LEU A 60 -3.89 12.45 2.57
N ALA A 61 -3.22 13.46 2.01
CA ALA A 61 -3.71 14.83 2.03
C ALA A 61 -4.87 14.95 1.03
N VAL A 62 -6.04 15.35 1.50
CA VAL A 62 -7.28 15.34 0.71
C VAL A 62 -8.04 16.65 0.84
N GLN A 63 -8.99 16.88 -0.05
CA GLN A 63 -9.97 17.97 0.07
C GLN A 63 -11.33 17.51 -0.42
N GLY A 64 -12.38 17.98 0.26
CA GLY A 64 -13.77 17.78 -0.15
C GLY A 64 -14.17 16.30 -0.30
N CYS A 65 -13.81 15.48 0.68
CA CYS A 65 -14.18 14.06 0.66
C CYS A 65 -15.62 13.84 1.15
N GLU A 66 -16.45 13.27 0.28
CA GLU A 66 -17.86 12.98 0.53
C GLU A 66 -18.06 11.55 1.06
N GLY A 67 -17.13 10.63 0.77
CA GLY A 67 -17.20 9.26 1.25
C GLY A 67 -15.85 8.55 1.13
N VAL A 68 -15.52 7.72 2.12
CA VAL A 68 -14.27 6.96 2.16
C VAL A 68 -14.55 5.63 2.83
N ASP A 69 -13.89 4.58 2.36
CA ASP A 69 -13.87 3.29 3.03
C ASP A 69 -12.47 2.67 3.02
N ALA A 70 -12.13 1.98 4.10
CA ALA A 70 -10.90 1.21 4.20
C ALA A 70 -11.15 -0.26 3.87
N LEU A 71 -10.23 -0.87 3.14
CA LEU A 71 -10.33 -2.25 2.71
C LEU A 71 -9.35 -3.15 3.46
N ALA A 72 -9.76 -4.41 3.60
CA ALA A 72 -8.89 -5.57 3.83
C ALA A 72 -7.85 -5.39 4.96
N GLY A 73 -8.27 -4.92 6.13
CA GLY A 73 -7.41 -4.88 7.33
C GLY A 73 -6.69 -3.55 7.56
N TYR A 74 -7.25 -2.45 7.05
CA TYR A 74 -6.97 -1.10 7.54
C TYR A 74 -8.20 -0.53 8.24
N ALA A 75 -7.98 0.25 9.29
CA ALA A 75 -8.97 1.15 9.87
C ALA A 75 -8.78 2.55 9.28
N LEU A 76 -9.90 3.23 9.04
CA LEU A 76 -9.92 4.59 8.56
C LEU A 76 -10.15 5.58 9.70
N GLN A 77 -9.35 6.64 9.73
CA GLN A 77 -9.66 7.88 10.42
C GLN A 77 -9.70 9.01 9.38
N GLN A 78 -10.85 9.69 9.30
CA GLN A 78 -11.09 10.77 8.35
C GLN A 78 -11.15 12.13 9.08
N SER A 79 -10.35 13.07 8.57
CA SER A 79 -10.42 14.50 8.87
C SER A 79 -10.74 15.28 7.58
N PRO A 80 -11.11 16.58 7.66
CA PRO A 80 -11.47 17.36 6.47
C PRO A 80 -10.38 17.44 5.39
N ASP A 81 -9.12 17.40 5.81
CA ASP A 81 -7.92 17.60 4.99
C ASP A 81 -6.98 16.38 4.95
N LEU A 82 -7.28 15.34 5.73
CA LEU A 82 -6.41 14.18 5.90
C LEU A 82 -7.19 12.88 6.05
N LEU A 83 -6.85 11.87 5.26
CA LEU A 83 -7.26 10.49 5.50
C LEU A 83 -6.09 9.73 6.10
N THR A 84 -6.34 8.99 7.17
CA THR A 84 -5.35 8.15 7.83
C THR A 84 -5.83 6.71 7.86
N PHE A 85 -5.11 5.83 7.18
CA PHE A 85 -5.33 4.39 7.18
C PHE A 85 -4.34 3.74 8.13
N THR A 86 -4.80 3.05 9.16
CA THR A 86 -3.95 2.36 10.15
C THR A 86 -4.13 0.85 10.02
N ARG A 87 -3.05 0.07 9.94
CA ARG A 87 -3.15 -1.39 9.80
C ARG A 87 -3.84 -2.02 11.02
N LEU A 88 -4.72 -2.98 10.79
CA LEU A 88 -5.42 -3.77 11.82
C LEU A 88 -4.84 -5.16 12.02
N GLY A 89 -3.93 -5.59 11.14
CA GLY A 89 -3.31 -6.89 11.24
C GLY A 89 -2.09 -7.01 10.37
N ASP A 90 -1.40 -8.13 10.54
CA ASP A 90 -0.17 -8.40 9.81
C ASP A 90 -0.44 -8.88 8.40
N GLY A 91 0.43 -8.43 7.50
CA GLY A 91 0.47 -8.94 6.15
C GLY A 91 1.73 -8.49 5.44
N ARG A 92 1.88 -9.00 4.22
CA ARG A 92 3.04 -8.74 3.38
C ARG A 92 2.59 -8.31 1.99
N ILE A 93 3.32 -7.37 1.40
CA ILE A 93 3.24 -7.00 0.00
C ILE A 93 4.50 -7.58 -0.66
N ALA A 94 4.31 -8.56 -1.54
CA ALA A 94 5.41 -9.15 -2.30
C ALA A 94 6.18 -8.07 -3.08
N ALA A 95 7.47 -8.29 -3.32
CA ALA A 95 8.24 -7.46 -4.24
C ALA A 95 7.58 -7.41 -5.63
N GLY A 96 7.37 -6.20 -6.17
CA GLY A 96 6.60 -5.95 -7.39
C GLY A 96 5.08 -6.05 -7.23
N GLY A 97 4.59 -6.41 -6.04
CA GLY A 97 3.18 -6.61 -5.73
C GLY A 97 2.46 -5.31 -5.39
N GLN A 98 1.12 -5.40 -5.43
CA GLN A 98 0.22 -4.30 -5.10
C GLN A 98 -0.82 -4.73 -4.08
N ARG A 99 -1.29 -3.78 -3.27
CA ARG A 99 -2.33 -3.98 -2.27
C ARG A 99 -3.31 -2.82 -2.26
N ALA A 100 -4.59 -3.10 -2.43
CA ALA A 100 -5.65 -2.13 -2.17
C ALA A 100 -5.69 -1.78 -0.67
N VAL A 101 -5.77 -0.49 -0.37
CA VAL A 101 -5.91 0.07 0.99
C VAL A 101 -7.33 0.55 1.23
N GLY A 102 -7.98 1.09 0.21
CA GLY A 102 -9.30 1.68 0.34
C GLY A 102 -9.71 2.43 -0.92
N TRP A 103 -10.83 3.13 -0.83
CA TRP A 103 -11.27 4.08 -1.84
C TRP A 103 -11.77 5.36 -1.17
N ALA A 104 -11.73 6.46 -1.91
CA ALA A 104 -12.19 7.76 -1.45
C ALA A 104 -12.86 8.54 -2.57
N ARG A 105 -14.03 9.11 -2.32
CA ARG A 105 -14.66 10.10 -3.19
C ARG A 105 -14.33 11.49 -2.67
N CYS A 106 -13.42 12.17 -3.34
CA CYS A 106 -12.91 13.48 -2.94
C CYS A 106 -12.86 14.43 -4.14
N THR A 107 -12.91 15.73 -3.90
CA THR A 107 -12.68 16.70 -4.97
C THR A 107 -11.21 16.68 -5.42
N LYS A 108 -10.29 16.45 -4.47
CA LYS A 108 -8.86 16.36 -4.74
C LYS A 108 -8.14 15.48 -3.71
N ILE A 109 -7.14 14.72 -4.18
CA ILE A 109 -6.12 14.09 -3.33
C ILE A 109 -4.75 14.59 -3.78
N ASP A 110 -3.96 15.13 -2.85
CA ASP A 110 -2.59 15.53 -3.11
C ASP A 110 -1.63 14.35 -2.88
N GLN A 111 -1.21 13.73 -3.97
CA GLN A 111 -0.23 12.64 -3.95
C GLN A 111 1.11 13.07 -3.35
N GLY A 112 1.53 14.33 -3.53
CA GLY A 112 2.81 14.83 -2.99
C GLY A 112 2.80 14.99 -1.47
N GLY A 113 1.61 15.16 -0.88
CA GLY A 113 1.40 15.18 0.58
C GLY A 113 1.07 13.81 1.18
N SER A 114 0.99 12.76 0.37
CA SER A 114 0.66 11.41 0.82
C SER A 114 1.91 10.71 1.35
N ASN A 115 1.83 10.11 2.54
CA ASN A 115 2.96 9.48 3.20
C ASN A 115 2.66 8.04 3.60
N VAL A 116 3.67 7.18 3.47
CA VAL A 116 3.65 5.81 3.95
C VAL A 116 4.61 5.72 5.14
N HIS A 117 4.08 5.34 6.29
CA HIS A 117 4.86 5.12 7.50
C HIS A 117 5.04 3.60 7.71
N PRO A 118 6.30 3.12 7.82
CA PRO A 118 6.60 1.70 8.04
C PRO A 118 5.83 1.10 9.21
#